data_AF-A0A497S8B2-F1
#
_entry.id   AF-A0A497S8B2-F1
#
_cell.length_a   1.000
_cell.length_b   1.000
_cell.length_c   1.000
_cell.angle_alpha   90.00
_cell.angle_beta   90.00
_cell.angle_gamma   90.00
#
_symmetry.space_group_name_H-M   'P 1'
#
loop_
_entity.id
_entity.type
_entity.pdbx_description
1 polymer ?
#
loop_
_entity_poly.entity_id
_entity_poly.type
_entity_poly.pdbx_seq_one_letter_code
_entity_poly.pdbx_strand_id
1 'polypeptide(L)'
;MDISKKLEGMFGELKFYAALDKKLFAEVKIEDEEIEIRIINIIVTIEAMLIHVFKKHRVSSNKLHELKKAGFKIVIRLGKLRFGV
;
A
#
# COMPACT_ATOMS: atom_id res chain seq x y z
N MET A 1 -21.37 -19.97 0.90
CA MET A 1 -21.70 -18.85 1.81
C MET A 1 -20.70 -17.75 1.52
N ASP A 2 -21.17 -16.62 1.00
CA ASP A 2 -20.34 -15.57 0.40
C ASP A 2 -19.62 -14.74 1.48
N ILE A 3 -18.33 -14.47 1.28
CA ILE A 3 -17.49 -13.69 2.22
C ILE A 3 -18.06 -12.28 2.43
N SER A 4 -18.72 -11.74 1.40
CA SER A 4 -19.43 -10.46 1.41
C SER A 4 -20.47 -10.38 2.53
N LYS A 5 -21.33 -11.40 2.67
CA LYS A 5 -22.37 -11.42 3.73
C LYS A 5 -21.81 -11.56 5.15
N LYS A 6 -20.58 -12.06 5.32
CA LYS A 6 -19.89 -12.09 6.62
C LYS A 6 -19.25 -10.75 6.98
N LEU A 7 -18.89 -9.94 5.99
CA LEU A 7 -18.30 -8.61 6.20
C LEU A 7 -19.38 -7.56 6.49
N GLU A 8 -20.52 -7.63 5.79
CA GLU A 8 -21.67 -6.73 6.00
C GLU A 8 -22.28 -6.83 7.41
N GLY A 9 -22.18 -7.97 8.09
CA GLY A 9 -22.77 -8.18 9.41
C GLY A 9 -21.90 -7.80 10.62
N MET A 10 -20.62 -7.45 10.42
CA MET A 10 -19.67 -7.26 11.54
C MET A 10 -19.12 -5.84 11.70
N PHE A 11 -19.20 -4.97 10.69
CA PHE A 11 -18.54 -3.66 10.75
C PHE A 11 -19.33 -2.61 9.97
N GLY A 12 -19.94 -1.65 10.68
CA GLY A 12 -20.42 -0.40 10.07
C GLY A 12 -19.28 0.52 9.61
N GLU A 13 -18.02 0.18 9.94
CA GLU A 13 -16.80 0.86 9.49
C GLU A 13 -15.63 -0.12 9.60
N LEU A 14 -14.93 -0.40 8.49
CA LEU A 14 -13.69 -1.21 8.49
C LEU A 14 -12.48 -0.29 8.31
N LYS A 15 -11.61 -0.25 9.33
CA LYS A 15 -10.42 0.60 9.34
C LYS A 15 -9.13 -0.22 9.45
N PHE A 16 -8.27 -0.11 8.45
CA PHE A 16 -6.98 -0.79 8.38
C PHE A 16 -5.82 0.20 8.32
N TYR A 17 -4.71 -0.19 8.93
CA TYR A 17 -3.46 0.56 8.91
C TYR A 17 -2.39 -0.27 8.22
N ALA A 18 -1.86 0.23 7.11
CA ALA A 18 -0.79 -0.41 6.36
C ALA A 18 0.56 0.14 6.82
N ALA A 19 1.42 -0.76 7.33
CA ALA A 19 2.74 -0.42 7.82
C ALA A 19 3.82 -1.27 7.13
N LEU A 20 4.99 -0.67 6.93
CA LEU A 20 6.22 -1.35 6.54
C LEU A 20 7.20 -1.21 7.70
N ASP A 21 7.66 -2.35 8.24
CA ASP A 21 8.38 -2.42 9.51
C ASP A 21 7.59 -1.73 10.65
N LYS A 22 8.10 -0.60 11.16
CA LYS A 22 7.47 0.23 12.19
C LYS A 22 6.90 1.54 11.64
N LYS A 23 6.87 1.71 10.32
CA LYS A 23 6.46 2.96 9.66
C LYS A 23 5.11 2.77 9.00
N LEU A 24 4.12 3.51 9.49
CA LEU A 24 2.80 3.61 8.88
C LEU A 24 2.89 4.34 7.54
N PHE A 25 2.22 3.83 6.51
CA PHE A 25 2.25 4.43 5.17
C PHE A 25 0.89 4.69 4.55
N ALA A 26 -0.12 3.90 4.91
CA ALA A 26 -1.49 4.16 4.47
C ALA A 26 -2.51 3.79 5.54
N GLU A 27 -3.64 4.47 5.50
CA GLU A 27 -4.86 4.13 6.23
C GLU A 27 -5.92 3.81 5.17
N VAL A 28 -6.63 2.70 5.36
CA VAL A 28 -7.71 2.27 4.47
C VAL A 28 -8.99 2.23 5.29
N LYS A 29 -9.96 3.03 4.92
CA LYS A 29 -11.31 3.04 5.47
C LYS A 29 -12.25 2.48 4.42
N ILE A 30 -13.10 1.53 4.80
CA ILE A 30 -14.19 1.03 3.97
C ILE A 30 -15.47 1.35 4.73
N GLU A 31 -16.31 2.18 4.12
CA GLU A 31 -17.59 2.64 4.64
C GLU A 31 -18.59 2.68 3.49
N ASP A 32 -19.76 2.06 3.69
CA ASP A 32 -20.79 1.91 2.66
C ASP A 32 -20.24 1.38 1.31
N GLU A 33 -20.29 2.19 0.25
CA GLU A 33 -19.83 1.89 -1.10
C GLU A 33 -18.48 2.56 -1.43
N GLU A 34 -17.81 3.18 -0.44
CA GLU A 34 -16.57 3.93 -0.63
C GLU A 34 -15.36 3.24 0.04
N ILE A 35 -14.22 3.27 -0.66
CA ILE A 35 -12.91 2.86 -0.13
C ILE A 35 -12.02 4.10 -0.10
N GLU A 36 -11.83 4.67 1.08
CA GLU A 36 -10.88 5.76 1.29
C GLU A 36 -9.49 5.20 1.58
N ILE A 37 -8.52 5.52 0.72
CA ILE A 37 -7.11 5.19 0.95
C ILE A 37 -6.33 6.48 1.20
N ARG A 38 -5.99 6.72 2.47
CA ARG A 38 -5.19 7.87 2.87
C ARG A 38 -3.71 7.51 2.92
N ILE A 39 -2.92 8.05 1.99
CA ILE A 39 -1.47 7.88 1.99
C ILE A 39 -0.82 8.83 3.00
N ILE A 40 -0.31 8.27 4.10
CA ILE A 40 0.32 9.01 5.21
C ILE A 40 1.80 9.27 4.90
N ASN A 41 2.47 8.32 4.24
CA ASN A 41 3.88 8.44 3.86
C ASN A 41 4.13 7.84 2.48
N ILE A 42 4.15 8.71 1.45
CA ILE A 42 4.29 8.31 0.05
C ILE A 42 5.60 7.55 -0.23
N ILE A 43 6.69 7.87 0.46
CA ILE A 43 7.97 7.19 0.28
C ILE A 43 7.84 5.73 0.73
N VAL A 44 7.28 5.51 1.93
CA VAL A 44 7.12 4.16 2.49
C VAL A 44 6.07 3.36 1.69
N THR A 45 5.02 4.01 1.18
CA THR A 45 4.07 3.38 0.25
C THR A 45 4.77 2.84 -0.99
N ILE A 46 5.63 3.66 -1.61
CA ILE A 46 6.37 3.26 -2.81
C ILE A 46 7.39 2.16 -2.49
N GLU A 47 8.04 2.21 -1.33
CA GLU A 47 8.90 1.12 -0.86
C GLU A 47 8.14 -0.20 -0.71
N ALA A 48 6.95 -0.16 -0.08
CA ALA A 48 6.08 -1.32 0.06
C ALA A 48 5.64 -1.86 -1.31
N MET A 49 5.29 -0.99 -2.27
CA MET A 49 4.97 -1.36 -3.65
C MET A 49 6.16 -2.03 -4.35
N LEU A 50 7.37 -1.50 -4.22
CA LEU A 50 8.58 -2.08 -4.82
C LEU A 50 8.88 -3.45 -4.23
N ILE A 51 8.74 -3.63 -2.91
CA ILE A 51 8.89 -4.93 -2.26
C ILE A 51 7.86 -5.94 -2.79
N HIS A 52 6.60 -5.50 -2.95
CA HIS A 52 5.55 -6.35 -3.52
C HIS A 52 5.88 -6.78 -4.96
N VAL A 53 6.32 -5.85 -5.82
CA VAL A 53 6.75 -6.15 -7.20
C VAL A 53 7.92 -7.14 -7.20
N PHE A 54 8.94 -6.94 -6.36
CA PHE A 54 10.06 -7.88 -6.25
C PHE A 54 9.60 -9.28 -5.87
N LYS A 55 8.74 -9.41 -4.86
CA LYS A 55 8.14 -10.70 -4.48
C LYS A 55 7.38 -11.35 -5.65
N LYS A 56 6.56 -10.58 -6.37
CA LYS A 56 5.81 -11.05 -7.55
C LYS A 56 6.73 -11.61 -8.64
N HIS A 57 7.90 -11.01 -8.83
CA HIS A 57 8.91 -11.45 -9.80
C HIS A 57 9.93 -12.44 -9.24
N ARG A 58 9.67 -13.04 -8.06
CA ARG A 58 10.59 -13.96 -7.36
C ARG A 58 11.97 -13.37 -7.08
N VAL A 59 12.06 -12.04 -7.01
CA VAL A 59 13.24 -11.31 -6.60
C VAL A 59 13.22 -11.18 -5.07
N SER A 60 14.40 -11.25 -4.45
CA SER A 60 14.54 -11.08 -3.01
C SER A 60 13.89 -9.77 -2.54
N SER A 61 13.12 -9.81 -1.45
CA SER A 61 12.57 -8.61 -0.81
C SER A 61 13.67 -7.66 -0.32
N ASN A 62 14.88 -8.18 -0.13
CA ASN A 62 16.06 -7.38 0.27
C ASN A 62 16.67 -6.62 -0.92
N LYS A 63 16.22 -6.85 -2.16
CA LYS A 63 16.78 -6.21 -3.33
C LYS A 63 16.66 -4.69 -3.28
N LEU A 64 15.58 -4.18 -2.68
CA LEU A 64 15.42 -2.73 -2.45
C LEU A 64 16.53 -2.17 -1.55
N HIS A 65 16.90 -2.92 -0.52
CA HIS A 65 17.96 -2.53 0.40
C HIS A 65 19.35 -2.61 -0.25
N GLU A 66 19.60 -3.62 -1.09
CA GLU A 66 20.82 -3.72 -1.91
C GLU A 66 20.98 -2.52 -2.85
N LEU A 67 19.91 -2.13 -3.55
CA LEU A 67 19.93 -0.97 -4.44
C LEU A 67 20.26 0.32 -3.69
N LYS A 68 19.66 0.53 -2.51
CA LYS A 68 19.98 1.68 -1.66
C LYS A 68 21.44 1.68 -1.21
N LYS A 69 21.98 0.53 -0.78
CA LYS A 69 23.39 0.38 -0.40
C LYS A 69 24.34 0.67 -1.56
N ALA A 70 23.95 0.30 -2.77
CA ALA A 70 24.70 0.61 -3.99
C ALA A 70 24.55 2.07 -4.47
N GLY A 71 23.89 2.94 -3.69
CA GLY A 71 23.77 4.37 -3.98
C GLY A 71 22.64 4.74 -4.94
N PHE A 72 21.76 3.79 -5.30
CA PHE A 72 20.59 4.11 -6.12
C PHE A 72 19.61 4.97 -5.32
N LYS A 73 19.10 6.02 -5.96
CA LYS A 73 18.09 6.91 -5.40
C LYS A 73 16.71 6.55 -5.95
N ILE A 74 15.71 6.50 -5.07
CA ILE A 74 14.32 6.41 -5.49
C ILE A 74 13.89 7.80 -5.96
N VAL A 75 13.62 7.94 -7.25
CA VAL A 75 13.09 9.18 -7.84
C VAL A 75 11.62 8.97 -8.16
N ILE A 76 10.75 9.70 -7.47
CA ILE A 76 9.30 9.61 -7.66
C ILE A 76 8.88 10.75 -8.57
N ARG A 77 8.44 10.43 -9.78
CA ARG A 77 7.82 11.40 -10.69
C ARG A 77 6.33 11.10 -10.74
N LEU A 78 5.54 11.94 -10.06
CA LEU A 78 4.09 11.84 -10.14
C LEU A 78 3.66 12.34 -11.52
N GLY A 79 3.07 11.46 -12.32
CA GLY A 79 2.38 11.86 -13.54
C GLY A 79 1.17 12.73 -13.22
N LYS A 80 0.43 13.18 -14.25
CA LYS A 80 -0.86 13.84 -14.02
C LYS A 80 -1.81 12.86 -13.34
N LEU A 81 -2.04 13.04 -12.03
CA LEU A 81 -3.05 12.33 -11.27
C LEU A 81 -4.42 12.70 -11.87
N ARG A 82 -5.08 11.74 -12.51
CA ARG A 82 -6.49 11.83 -12.86
C ARG A 82 -7.22 10.92 -11.89
N PHE A 83 -8.03 11.52 -11.03
CA PHE A 83 -8.98 10.79 -10.21
C PHE A 83 -10.20 10.50 -11.09
N GLY A 84 -10.64 9.25 -11.13
CA GLY A 84 -11.76 8.82 -11.97
C GLY A 84 -12.36 7.51 -11.47
N VAL A 85 -13.62 7.64 -11.04
CA VAL A 85 -14.64 6.66 -10.60
C VAL A 85 -14.23 5.77 -9.44
#